data_AF-W2C8W1-F1
#
_entry.id   AF-W2C8W1-F1
#
_cell.length_a   1.000
_cell.length_b   1.000
_cell.length_c   1.000
_cell.angle_alpha   90.00
_cell.angle_beta   90.00
_cell.angle_gamma   90.00
#
_symmetry.space_group_name_H-M   'P 1'
#
loop_
_entity.id
_entity.type
_entity.pdbx_description
1 polymer ?
#
loop_
_entity_poly.entity_id
_entity_poly.type
_entity_poly.pdbx_seq_one_letter_code
_entity_poly.pdbx_strand_id
1 'polypeptide(L)'
;MEILYASNYLKKLCTSESAAIKKLGERCARILFRRISQMKSAENLEALTQHAGHFHPLTADRKGQWACRLQGGLRLVFVPGARGEMVLKEITDPYLTITEITDYHH
;
A
#
# COMPACT_ATOMS: atom_id res chain seq x y z
N MET A 1 3.34 -9.58 5.96
CA MET A 1 3.54 -9.76 4.50
C MET A 1 4.85 -9.08 4.05
N GLU A 2 5.61 -9.66 3.12
CA GLU A 2 6.71 -9.03 2.38
C GLU A 2 6.17 -7.94 1.42
N ILE A 3 6.91 -6.83 1.31
CA ILE A 3 6.49 -5.67 0.51
C ILE A 3 7.45 -5.47 -0.67
N LEU A 4 6.87 -5.51 -1.87
CA LEU A 4 7.51 -5.18 -3.12
C LEU A 4 7.06 -3.80 -3.62
N TYR A 5 7.77 -3.27 -4.62
CA TYR A 5 7.53 -1.93 -5.15
C TYR A 5 7.62 -1.95 -6.66
N ALA A 6 6.62 -1.36 -7.33
CA ALA A 6 6.59 -1.27 -8.78
C ALA A 6 7.68 -0.33 -9.35
N SER A 7 8.32 0.48 -8.51
CA SER A 7 9.44 1.33 -8.92
C SER A 7 10.42 1.64 -7.78
N ASN A 8 11.66 1.99 -8.14
CA ASN A 8 12.66 2.48 -7.20
C ASN A 8 12.21 3.77 -6.49
N TYR A 9 11.40 4.59 -7.14
CA TYR A 9 10.83 5.79 -6.54
C TYR A 9 9.89 5.45 -5.37
N LEU A 10 8.95 4.52 -5.59
CA LEU A 10 8.04 4.06 -4.54
C LEU A 10 8.79 3.38 -3.41
N LYS A 11 9.76 2.52 -3.74
CA LYS A 11 10.66 1.91 -2.74
C LYS A 11 11.30 2.98 -1.86
N LYS A 12 11.91 4.00 -2.48
CA LYS A 12 12.56 5.10 -1.76
C LYS A 12 11.58 5.83 -0.83
N LEU A 13 10.37 6.15 -1.29
CA LEU A 13 9.37 6.80 -0.43
C LEU A 13 8.94 5.92 0.75
N CYS A 14 8.84 4.61 0.56
CA CYS A 14 8.37 3.68 1.58
C CYS A 14 9.47 3.17 2.52
N THR A 15 10.75 3.40 2.20
CA THR A 15 11.88 2.92 3.02
C THR A 15 12.79 4.03 3.54
N SER A 16 12.61 5.29 3.12
CA SER A 16 13.37 6.44 3.60
C SER A 16 12.44 7.49 4.17
N GLU A 17 12.46 7.65 5.49
CA GLU A 17 11.61 8.62 6.19
C GLU A 17 11.91 10.04 5.74
N SER A 18 13.18 10.42 5.59
CA SER A 18 13.55 11.74 5.08
C SER A 18 13.01 12.01 3.67
N ALA A 19 13.04 11.01 2.77
CA ALA A 19 12.46 11.15 1.44
C ALA A 19 10.93 11.29 1.49
N ALA A 20 10.26 10.51 2.35
CA ALA A 20 8.83 10.59 2.55
C ALA A 20 8.40 11.94 3.13
N ILE A 21 9.09 12.44 4.17
CA ILE A 21 8.83 13.74 4.78
C ILE A 21 8.99 14.85 3.73
N LYS A 22 10.08 14.81 2.95
CA LYS A 22 10.32 15.80 1.89
C LYS A 22 9.21 15.82 0.84
N LYS A 23 8.65 14.66 0.49
CA LYS A 23 7.64 14.55 -0.59
C LYS A 23 6.20 14.71 -0.12
N LEU A 24 5.87 14.17 1.05
CA LEU A 24 4.49 14.00 1.54
C LEU A 24 4.20 14.87 2.78
N GLY A 25 5.23 15.49 3.37
CA GLY A 25 5.14 16.15 4.66
C GLY A 25 5.19 15.17 5.83
N GLU A 26 5.59 15.68 6.99
CA GLU A 26 5.89 14.88 8.19
C GLU A 26 4.73 13.99 8.64
N ARG A 27 3.53 14.58 8.76
CA ARG A 27 2.35 13.85 9.24
C ARG A 27 1.93 12.75 8.27
N CYS A 28 2.00 12.97 6.95
CA CYS A 28 1.67 11.95 5.97
C CYS A 28 2.73 10.85 5.91
N ALA A 29 4.02 11.20 6.02
CA ALA A 29 5.11 10.24 6.09
C ALA A 29 4.95 9.29 7.30
N ARG A 30 4.66 9.83 8.48
CA ARG A 30 4.38 9.01 9.67
C ARG A 30 3.22 8.03 9.47
N ILE A 31 2.15 8.47 8.78
CA ILE A 31 1.02 7.58 8.45
C ILE A 31 1.47 6.50 7.45
N LEU A 32 2.24 6.87 6.41
CA LEU A 32 2.79 5.92 5.44
C LEU A 32 3.57 4.80 6.14
N PHE A 33 4.54 5.14 7.00
CA PHE A 33 5.33 4.13 7.72
C PHE A 33 4.48 3.27 8.67
N ARG A 34 3.42 3.83 9.26
CA ARG A 34 2.44 3.04 10.03
C ARG A 34 1.72 2.02 9.14
N ARG A 35 1.30 2.38 7.92
CA ARG A 35 0.67 1.45 6.97
C ARG A 35 1.63 0.34 6.55
N ILE A 36 2.88 0.70 6.23
CA ILE A 36 3.93 -0.25 5.89
C ILE A 36 4.18 -1.24 7.03
N SER A 37 4.20 -0.77 8.29
CA SER A 37 4.34 -1.63 9.46
C SER A 37 3.16 -2.61 9.60
N GLN A 38 1.93 -2.12 9.44
CA GLN A 38 0.71 -2.96 9.47
C GLN A 38 0.71 -4.04 8.37
N MET A 39 1.09 -3.66 7.14
CA MET A 39 1.27 -4.60 6.02
C MET A 39 2.31 -5.68 6.32
N LYS A 40 3.43 -5.31 6.97
CA LYS A 40 4.47 -6.26 7.36
C LYS A 40 4.01 -7.24 8.44
N SER A 41 3.25 -6.77 9.43
CA SER A 41 2.78 -7.60 10.54
C SER A 41 1.57 -8.48 10.19
N ALA A 42 0.78 -8.12 9.19
CA ALA A 42 -0.40 -8.89 8.81
C ALA A 42 -0.04 -10.25 8.18
N GLU A 43 -0.86 -11.25 8.47
CA GLU A 43 -0.76 -12.60 7.89
C GLU A 43 -1.38 -12.66 6.49
N ASN A 44 -2.45 -11.90 6.26
CA ASN A 44 -3.19 -11.88 5.01
C ASN A 44 -3.97 -10.55 4.84
N LEU A 45 -4.67 -10.41 3.71
CA LEU A 45 -5.48 -9.22 3.41
C LEU A 45 -6.65 -9.02 4.38
N GLU A 46 -7.27 -10.10 4.87
CA GLU A 46 -8.37 -10.02 5.83
C GLU A 46 -7.90 -9.39 7.14
N ALA A 47 -6.74 -9.81 7.66
CA ALA A 47 -6.12 -9.20 8.82
C ALA A 47 -5.82 -7.69 8.61
N LEU A 48 -5.48 -7.27 7.39
CA LEU A 48 -5.29 -5.85 7.08
C LEU A 48 -6.57 -5.02 7.20
N THR A 49 -7.73 -5.59 6.90
CA THR A 49 -9.01 -4.88 7.06
C THR A 49 -9.32 -4.52 8.51
N GLN A 50 -8.75 -5.26 9.48
CA GLN A 50 -8.91 -5.01 10.91
C GLN A 50 -8.01 -3.88 11.43
N HIS A 51 -7.02 -3.46 10.64
CA HIS A 51 -6.11 -2.39 11.01
C HIS A 51 -6.66 -1.00 10.67
N ALA A 52 -6.31 -0.01 11.50
CA ALA A 52 -6.60 1.39 11.19
C ALA A 52 -5.98 1.79 9.85
N GLY A 53 -6.73 2.52 9.01
CA GLY A 53 -6.28 2.88 7.67
C GLY A 53 -7.30 2.58 6.57
N HIS A 54 -8.38 1.87 6.88
CA HIS A 54 -9.42 1.49 5.92
C HIS A 54 -8.81 0.83 4.68
N PHE A 55 -8.20 -0.33 4.89
CA PHE A 55 -7.74 -1.19 3.80
C PHE A 55 -8.99 -1.75 3.10
N HIS A 56 -9.12 -1.52 1.79
CA HIS A 56 -10.27 -1.96 1.02
C HIS A 56 -9.90 -2.28 -0.42
N PRO A 57 -10.61 -3.23 -1.07
CA PRO A 57 -10.48 -3.46 -2.49
C PRO A 57 -11.01 -2.25 -3.27
N LEU A 58 -10.36 -1.95 -4.40
CA LEU A 58 -10.87 -1.01 -5.39
C LEU A 58 -11.81 -1.73 -6.38
N THR A 59 -12.72 -0.97 -6.98
CA THR A 59 -13.79 -1.48 -7.83
C THR A 59 -13.61 -1.04 -9.29
N ALA A 60 -14.52 -1.45 -10.17
CA ALA A 60 -14.55 -1.11 -11.59
C ALA A 60 -13.24 -1.45 -12.33
N ASP A 61 -12.65 -0.49 -13.03
CA ASP A 61 -11.42 -0.58 -13.80
C ASP A 61 -10.18 -0.90 -12.95
N ARG A 62 -10.26 -0.70 -11.63
CA ARG A 62 -9.19 -1.00 -10.66
C ARG A 62 -9.41 -2.31 -9.89
N LYS A 63 -10.34 -3.17 -10.35
CA LYS A 63 -10.61 -4.46 -9.71
C LYS A 63 -9.32 -5.25 -9.50
N GLY A 64 -9.06 -5.61 -8.24
CA GLY A 64 -7.87 -6.36 -7.82
C GLY A 64 -6.76 -5.55 -7.22
N GLN A 65 -6.84 -4.24 -7.34
CA GLN A 65 -6.05 -3.33 -6.53
C GLN A 65 -6.74 -3.12 -5.18
N TRP A 66 -5.93 -2.79 -4.20
CA TRP A 66 -6.33 -2.42 -2.86
C TRP A 66 -5.78 -1.05 -2.52
N ALA A 67 -6.44 -0.35 -1.61
CA ALA A 67 -5.97 0.92 -1.12
C ALA A 67 -6.15 1.08 0.38
N CYS A 68 -5.34 1.93 0.98
CA CYS A 68 -5.52 2.40 2.35
C CYS A 68 -5.27 3.91 2.47
N ARG A 69 -5.87 4.55 3.48
CA ARG A 69 -5.83 5.99 3.71
C ARG A 69 -4.49 6.47 4.25
N LEU A 70 -3.96 7.48 3.58
CA LEU A 70 -2.94 8.40 4.08
C LEU A 70 -3.60 9.71 4.52
N GLN A 71 -2.87 10.84 4.44
CA GLN A 71 -3.37 12.16 4.81
C GLN A 71 -3.91 12.93 3.60
N GLY A 72 -4.96 13.72 3.81
CA GLY A 72 -5.39 14.75 2.85
C GLY A 72 -5.80 14.16 1.50
N GLY A 73 -6.72 13.20 1.50
CA GLY A 73 -7.17 12.53 0.28
C GLY A 73 -6.26 11.41 -0.20
N LEU A 74 -4.95 11.51 0.04
CA LEU A 74 -3.95 10.55 -0.44
C LEU A 74 -4.17 9.11 0.03
N ARG A 75 -3.72 8.20 -0.81
CA ARG A 75 -3.95 6.76 -0.71
C ARG A 75 -2.71 6.01 -1.13
N LEU A 76 -2.39 4.96 -0.38
CA LEU A 76 -1.38 3.99 -0.75
C LEU A 76 -2.09 2.83 -1.46
N VAL A 77 -1.76 2.61 -2.72
CA VAL A 77 -2.37 1.57 -3.56
C VAL A 77 -1.38 0.43 -3.74
N PHE A 78 -1.90 -0.79 -3.66
CA PHE A 78 -1.12 -2.01 -3.77
C PHE A 78 -1.95 -3.15 -4.38
N VAL A 79 -1.26 -4.22 -4.79
CA VAL A 79 -1.88 -5.48 -5.23
C VAL A 79 -1.29 -6.65 -4.43
N PRO A 80 -2.07 -7.71 -4.17
CA PRO A 80 -1.51 -8.98 -3.71
C PRO A 80 -0.75 -9.67 -4.85
N GLY A 81 0.32 -10.38 -4.51
CA GLY A 81 1.13 -11.14 -5.46
C GLY A 81 2.42 -10.43 -5.89
N ALA A 82 3.40 -11.23 -6.31
CA ALA A 82 4.77 -10.77 -6.54
C ALA A 82 4.96 -9.98 -7.85
N ARG A 83 4.05 -10.14 -8.83
CA ARG A 83 4.21 -9.62 -10.19
C ARG A 83 3.50 -8.29 -10.46
N GLY A 84 2.82 -7.71 -9.48
CA GLY A 84 2.06 -6.48 -9.72
C GLY A 84 0.73 -6.70 -10.47
N GLU A 85 0.34 -7.95 -10.69
CA GLU A 85 -0.92 -8.38 -11.33
C GLU A 85 -1.63 -9.38 -10.42
N MET A 86 -2.97 -9.36 -10.41
CA MET A 86 -3.75 -10.36 -9.67
C MET A 86 -3.64 -11.72 -10.37
N VAL A 87 -2.86 -12.65 -9.79
CA VAL A 87 -2.85 -14.05 -10.22
C VAL A 87 -3.86 -14.82 -9.36
N LEU A 88 -4.98 -15.24 -9.95
CA LEU A 88 -6.08 -15.99 -9.29
C LEU A 88 -5.64 -17.27 -8.54
N LYS A 89 -4.42 -17.76 -8.77
CA LYS A 89 -3.82 -18.92 -8.10
C LYS A 89 -2.93 -18.58 -6.90
N GLU A 90 -2.56 -17.32 -6.73
CA GLU A 90 -1.70 -16.83 -5.64
C GLU A 90 -2.55 -16.22 -4.50
N ILE A 91 -3.67 -16.87 -4.13
CA ILE A 91 -4.36 -16.58 -2.86
C ILE A 91 -3.71 -17.40 -1.73
N THR A 92 -2.38 -17.38 -1.72
CA THR A 92 -1.52 -17.93 -0.66
C THR A 92 -0.41 -16.94 -0.28
N ASP A 93 -0.36 -15.77 -0.92
CA ASP A 93 0.91 -15.08 -1.06
C ASP A 93 1.29 -14.15 0.10
N PRO A 94 2.54 -14.25 0.59
CA PRO A 94 3.09 -13.35 1.58
C PRO A 94 3.40 -11.97 1.00
N TYR A 95 3.11 -11.66 -0.27
CA TYR A 95 3.59 -10.46 -0.95
C TYR A 95 2.51 -9.41 -1.18
N LEU A 96 2.83 -8.15 -0.91
CA LEU A 96 2.09 -6.97 -1.37
C LEU A 96 3.00 -6.09 -2.23
N THR A 97 2.57 -5.77 -3.44
CA THR A 97 3.30 -4.86 -4.33
C THR A 97 2.67 -3.47 -4.30
N ILE A 98 3.40 -2.47 -3.82
CA ILE A 98 2.96 -1.07 -3.87
C ILE A 98 3.13 -0.55 -5.29
N THR A 99 2.03 -0.06 -5.86
CA THR A 99 1.97 0.40 -7.25
C THR A 99 1.86 1.91 -7.36
N GLU A 100 1.32 2.59 -6.33
CA GLU A 100 1.02 4.01 -6.44
C GLU A 100 0.83 4.67 -5.06
N ILE A 101 1.16 5.97 -4.97
CA ILE A 101 0.67 6.88 -3.92
C ILE A 101 -0.03 8.05 -4.62
N THR A 102 -1.33 8.18 -4.46
CA THR A 102 -2.15 9.11 -5.25
C THR A 102 -3.34 9.64 -4.47
N ASP A 103 -3.92 10.74 -4.92
CA ASP A 103 -5.26 11.17 -4.53
C ASP A 103 -6.25 10.69 -5.59
N TYR A 104 -6.97 9.60 -5.30
CA TYR A 104 -7.93 9.02 -6.26
C TYR A 104 -9.36 9.51 -6.05
N HIS A 105 -9.61 10.44 -5.10
CA HIS A 105 -10.94 11.02 -4.88
C HIS A 105 -11.22 12.24 -5.77
N HIS A 106 -10.43 12.41 -6.84
CA HIS A 106 -10.58 13.46 -7.84
C HIS A 106 -11.12 12.93 -9.17
#